data_AF-A0A2K2U3F6-F1
#
_entry.id   AF-A0A2K2U3F6-F1
#
_cell.length_a   1.000
_cell.length_b   1.000
_cell.length_c   1.000
_cell.angle_alpha   90.00
_cell.angle_beta   90.00
_cell.angle_gamma   90.00
#
_symmetry.space_group_name_H-M   'P 1'
#
loop_
_entity.id
_entity.type
_entity.pdbx_description
1 polymer ?
#
loop_
_entity_poly.entity_id
_entity_poly.type
_entity_poly.pdbx_seq_one_letter_code
_entity_poly.pdbx_strand_id
1 'polypeptide(L)'
;MTPQARIADRRFAVLAVLGAVLVLTAALWSLVGCAPKEAPAPSERDEASEASPLDGQPANWSMDSDCAICHKTEAASELDDACPQGVAHKAEGVTCIECHTEADTLATAHADVKLGDEPASKVTVETVDPATCESCHGTLEEVAALTTGSTALTDDNGTTVNPHARPSNEKHDANPLTCTDCHNNHSTDLAKDAQKYCAQCHHRGVYECGTCHELRER
;
A
#
# COMPACT_ATOMS: atom_id res chain seq x y z
N MET A 1 -45.22 -72.88 -1.34
CA MET A 1 -45.88 -71.90 -0.44
C MET A 1 -45.73 -70.52 -1.08
N THR A 2 -46.59 -70.22 -2.06
CA THR A 2 -47.84 -69.41 -2.00
C THR A 2 -47.58 -67.88 -2.05
N PRO A 3 -48.14 -67.14 -3.04
CA PRO A 3 -47.88 -65.71 -3.28
C PRO A 3 -48.37 -64.75 -2.17
N GLN A 4 -49.09 -65.26 -1.17
CA GLN A 4 -49.68 -64.46 -0.09
C GLN A 4 -48.66 -63.93 0.92
N ALA A 5 -47.49 -64.56 1.09
CA ALA A 5 -46.48 -64.10 2.04
C ALA A 5 -45.77 -62.79 1.61
N ARG A 6 -45.59 -62.56 0.30
CA ARG A 6 -44.89 -61.36 -0.22
C ARG A 6 -45.68 -60.06 -0.12
N ILE A 7 -46.99 -60.13 0.10
CA ILE A 7 -47.87 -58.95 0.19
C ILE A 7 -47.93 -58.42 1.63
N ALA A 8 -47.77 -59.28 2.64
CA ALA A 8 -47.70 -58.88 4.04
C ALA A 8 -46.41 -58.09 4.34
N ASP A 9 -45.24 -58.58 3.89
CA ASP A 9 -43.95 -57.92 4.14
C ASP A 9 -43.85 -56.51 3.53
N ARG A 10 -44.42 -56.29 2.35
CA ARG A 10 -44.42 -54.96 1.72
C ARG A 10 -45.32 -53.95 2.45
N ARG A 11 -46.38 -54.42 3.12
CA ARG A 11 -47.29 -53.56 3.89
C ARG A 11 -46.67 -53.15 5.23
N PHE A 12 -45.95 -54.06 5.89
CA PHE A 12 -45.18 -53.74 7.10
C PHE A 12 -43.99 -52.81 6.81
N ALA A 13 -43.30 -53.00 5.68
CA ALA A 13 -42.21 -52.11 5.26
C ALA A 13 -42.70 -50.68 4.94
N VAL A 14 -43.84 -50.53 4.27
CA VAL A 14 -44.41 -49.21 3.93
C VAL A 14 -44.94 -48.48 5.17
N LEU A 15 -45.54 -49.20 6.13
CA LEU A 15 -46.00 -48.61 7.40
C LEU A 15 -44.82 -48.20 8.31
N ALA A 16 -43.72 -48.96 8.31
CA ALA A 16 -42.50 -48.60 9.05
C ALA A 16 -41.81 -47.35 8.49
N VAL A 17 -41.78 -47.18 7.16
CA VAL A 17 -41.20 -45.98 6.51
C VAL A 17 -42.06 -44.73 6.75
N LEU A 18 -43.40 -44.84 6.69
CA LEU A 18 -44.29 -43.73 7.00
C LEU A 18 -44.23 -43.31 8.49
N GLY A 19 -44.08 -44.27 9.40
CA GLY A 19 -43.86 -43.99 10.83
C GLY A 19 -42.54 -43.27 11.11
N ALA A 20 -41.45 -43.66 10.43
CA ALA A 20 -40.14 -43.01 10.58
C ALA A 20 -40.13 -41.57 10.03
N VAL A 21 -40.82 -41.31 8.91
CA VAL A 21 -40.91 -39.96 8.31
C VAL A 21 -41.73 -39.01 9.19
N LEU A 22 -42.83 -39.49 9.81
CA LEU A 22 -43.65 -38.66 10.71
C LEU A 22 -42.94 -38.30 12.02
N VAL A 23 -42.09 -39.20 12.56
CA VAL A 23 -41.27 -38.92 13.75
C VAL A 23 -40.13 -37.94 13.44
N LEU A 24 -39.55 -37.99 12.24
CA LEU A 24 -38.53 -37.03 11.79
C LEU A 24 -39.09 -35.63 11.52
N THR A 25 -40.34 -35.50 11.06
CA THR A 25 -40.97 -34.18 10.86
C THR A 25 -41.44 -33.51 12.16
N ALA A 26 -41.78 -34.29 13.20
CA ALA A 26 -42.17 -33.73 14.51
C ALA A 26 -40.96 -33.25 15.33
N ALA A 27 -39.78 -33.84 15.14
CA ALA A 27 -38.54 -33.42 15.82
C ALA A 27 -37.92 -32.13 15.24
N LEU A 28 -38.31 -31.72 14.02
CA LEU A 28 -37.80 -30.50 13.38
C LEU A 28 -38.56 -29.21 13.73
N TRP A 29 -39.65 -29.29 14.50
CA TRP A 29 -40.46 -28.12 14.90
C TRP A 29 -40.33 -27.73 16.39
N SER A 30 -39.39 -28.33 17.12
CA SER A 30 -39.12 -28.01 18.54
C SER A 30 -37.87 -27.14 18.77
N LEU A 31 -37.29 -26.54 17.72
CA LEU A 31 -36.17 -25.60 17.82
C LEU A 31 -36.55 -24.20 17.31
N VAL A 32 -37.66 -23.64 17.79
CA VAL A 32 -37.88 -22.19 17.76
C VAL A 32 -37.13 -21.58 18.94
N GLY A 33 -35.80 -21.52 18.81
CA GLY A 33 -34.93 -20.69 19.64
C GLY A 33 -34.86 -19.28 19.06
N CYS A 34 -34.96 -18.28 19.93
CA CYS A 34 -34.96 -16.84 19.69
C CYS A 34 -34.34 -16.36 18.36
N ALA A 35 -35.17 -15.75 17.50
CA ALA A 35 -34.68 -14.82 16.49
C ALA A 35 -34.06 -13.60 17.21
N PRO A 36 -32.82 -13.19 16.91
CA PRO A 36 -32.32 -11.91 17.41
C PRO A 36 -33.19 -10.81 16.79
N LYS A 37 -33.77 -9.98 17.64
CA LYS A 37 -34.43 -8.74 17.25
C LYS A 37 -33.39 -7.92 16.48
N GLU A 38 -33.62 -7.70 15.19
CA GLU A 38 -32.79 -6.83 14.36
C GLU A 38 -32.68 -5.48 15.08
N ALA A 39 -31.48 -5.18 15.57
CA ALA A 39 -31.15 -3.86 16.05
C ALA A 39 -31.30 -2.90 14.85
N PRO A 40 -31.77 -1.65 15.07
CA PRO A 40 -31.75 -0.66 14.00
C PRO A 40 -30.32 -0.59 13.46
N ALA A 41 -30.20 -0.55 12.12
CA ALA A 41 -28.93 -0.45 11.42
C ALA A 41 -28.00 0.51 12.17
N PRO A 42 -26.74 0.12 12.45
CA PRO A 42 -25.80 1.08 12.99
C PRO A 42 -25.71 2.20 11.95
N SER A 43 -26.22 3.37 12.33
CA SER A 43 -25.69 4.64 11.85
C SER A 43 -24.18 4.50 11.86
N GLU A 44 -23.52 4.92 10.77
CA GLU A 44 -22.07 5.10 10.68
C GLU A 44 -21.57 5.71 12.00
N ARG A 45 -21.14 4.82 12.88
CA ARG A 45 -20.39 5.13 14.08
C ARG A 45 -19.02 4.68 13.67
N ASP A 46 -18.11 5.63 13.64
CA ASP A 46 -16.68 5.39 13.62
C ASP A 46 -16.42 4.09 14.40
N GLU A 47 -15.84 3.10 13.71
CA GLU A 47 -15.19 1.99 14.36
C GLU A 47 -14.07 2.62 15.19
N ALA A 48 -14.41 3.06 16.41
CA ALA A 48 -13.45 3.46 17.40
C ALA A 48 -12.60 2.22 17.61
N SER A 49 -11.36 2.28 17.11
CA SER A 49 -10.33 1.29 17.36
C SER A 49 -10.37 0.93 18.84
N GLU A 50 -10.70 -0.33 19.15
CA GLU A 50 -10.62 -0.78 20.53
C GLU A 50 -9.17 -0.61 20.97
N ALA A 51 -8.96 0.30 21.92
CA ALA A 51 -7.63 0.65 22.39
C ALA A 51 -6.91 -0.60 22.88
N SER A 52 -5.71 -0.83 22.37
CA SER A 52 -4.85 -1.93 22.82
C SER A 52 -4.43 -1.69 24.27
N PRO A 53 -4.26 -2.74 25.10
CA PRO A 53 -3.68 -2.61 26.44
C PRO A 53 -2.29 -1.95 26.47
N LEU A 54 -1.64 -1.83 25.31
CA LEU A 54 -0.34 -1.21 25.14
C LEU A 54 -0.40 0.27 24.74
N ASP A 55 -1.58 0.81 24.42
CA ASP A 55 -1.72 2.19 23.95
C ASP A 55 -1.24 3.21 24.98
N GLY A 56 -0.55 4.25 24.50
CA GLY A 56 0.00 5.33 25.32
C GLY A 56 1.34 5.01 25.99
N GLN A 57 1.84 3.78 25.90
CA GLN A 57 3.20 3.43 26.35
C GLN A 57 4.25 4.00 25.38
N PRO A 58 5.45 4.39 25.85
CA PRO A 58 6.51 4.87 24.96
C PRO A 58 6.91 3.79 23.96
N ALA A 59 7.07 4.16 22.70
CA ALA A 59 7.46 3.23 21.64
C ALA A 59 8.89 2.68 21.82
N ASN A 60 9.75 3.40 22.57
CA ASN A 60 11.15 3.05 22.82
C ASN A 60 11.90 2.66 21.53
N TRP A 61 11.81 3.52 20.53
CA TRP A 61 12.34 3.28 19.20
C TRP A 61 13.86 3.00 19.19
N SER A 62 14.27 2.12 18.27
CA SER A 62 15.64 1.83 17.86
C SER A 62 15.67 1.40 16.39
N MET A 63 16.85 1.30 15.79
CA MET A 63 17.03 0.78 14.43
C MET A 63 16.55 -0.68 14.26
N ASP A 64 16.42 -1.44 15.35
CA ASP A 64 15.92 -2.82 15.33
C ASP A 64 14.39 -2.90 15.57
N SER A 65 13.72 -1.75 15.66
CA SER A 65 12.27 -1.71 15.90
C SER A 65 11.49 -2.20 14.70
N ASP A 66 10.39 -2.92 14.95
CA ASP A 66 9.44 -3.30 13.91
C ASP A 66 8.62 -2.07 13.48
N CYS A 67 9.06 -1.43 12.38
CA CYS A 67 8.44 -0.23 11.84
C CYS A 67 6.97 -0.45 11.47
N ALA A 68 6.59 -1.68 11.10
CA ALA A 68 5.24 -2.02 10.63
C ALA A 68 4.17 -1.92 11.73
N ILE A 69 4.57 -1.86 13.01
CA ILE A 69 3.65 -1.65 14.13
C ILE A 69 2.88 -0.32 13.95
N CYS A 70 3.56 0.73 13.48
CA CYS A 70 2.96 2.06 13.27
C CYS A 70 2.88 2.45 11.79
N HIS A 71 3.90 2.16 10.98
CA HIS A 71 3.99 2.51 9.55
C HIS A 71 3.30 1.47 8.66
N LYS A 72 2.01 1.26 8.90
CA LYS A 72 1.22 0.21 8.23
C LYS A 72 1.08 0.46 6.72
N THR A 73 0.99 1.72 6.30
CA THR A 73 0.85 2.09 4.89
C THR A 73 2.13 1.74 4.13
N GLU A 74 3.29 2.15 4.65
CA GLU A 74 4.59 1.86 4.06
C GLU A 74 4.87 0.36 4.07
N ALA A 75 4.58 -0.34 5.17
CA ALA A 75 4.73 -1.80 5.24
C ALA A 75 3.81 -2.54 4.26
N ALA A 76 2.58 -2.06 4.05
CA ALA A 76 1.64 -2.65 3.09
C ALA A 76 2.11 -2.48 1.63
N SER A 77 2.88 -1.43 1.34
CA SER A 77 3.40 -1.18 -0.01
C SER A 77 4.31 -2.30 -0.54
N GLU A 78 4.96 -3.06 0.36
CA GLU A 78 5.79 -4.22 0.01
C GLU A 78 5.00 -5.38 -0.60
N LEU A 79 3.68 -5.38 -0.41
CA LEU A 79 2.76 -6.44 -0.85
C LEU A 79 1.69 -5.92 -1.83
N ASP A 80 1.73 -4.64 -2.16
CA ASP A 80 0.76 -4.02 -3.07
C ASP A 80 1.35 -4.00 -4.48
N ASP A 81 0.78 -4.80 -5.40
CA ASP A 81 1.17 -4.82 -6.81
C ASP A 81 1.03 -3.44 -7.48
N ALA A 82 0.20 -2.53 -6.92
CA ALA A 82 0.12 -1.16 -7.38
C ALA A 82 1.33 -0.31 -6.96
N CYS A 83 2.13 -0.75 -5.99
CA CYS A 83 3.39 -0.15 -5.56
C CYS A 83 4.61 -0.99 -6.01
N PRO A 84 5.00 -0.90 -7.29
CA PRO A 84 6.00 -1.81 -7.85
C PRO A 84 7.39 -1.67 -7.21
N GLN A 85 7.78 -0.50 -6.71
CA GLN A 85 9.06 -0.34 -6.01
C GLN A 85 9.08 -1.02 -4.65
N GLY A 86 7.99 -0.92 -3.87
CA GLY A 86 7.86 -1.62 -2.60
C GLY A 86 7.98 -3.14 -2.79
N VAL A 87 7.24 -3.69 -3.74
CA VAL A 87 7.28 -5.12 -4.10
C VAL A 87 8.67 -5.54 -4.59
N ALA A 88 9.31 -4.75 -5.46
CA ALA A 88 10.62 -5.07 -6.00
C ALA A 88 11.71 -5.09 -4.92
N HIS A 89 11.75 -4.09 -4.04
CA HIS A 89 12.72 -4.05 -2.95
C HIS A 89 12.47 -5.17 -1.93
N LYS A 90 11.20 -5.50 -1.65
CA LYS A 90 10.87 -6.65 -0.80
C LYS A 90 11.37 -7.97 -1.39
N ALA A 91 11.24 -8.15 -2.70
CA ALA A 91 11.70 -9.37 -3.37
C ALA A 91 13.22 -9.57 -3.27
N GLU A 92 13.99 -8.47 -3.23
CA GLU A 92 15.45 -8.49 -3.00
C GLU A 92 15.82 -8.59 -1.51
N GLY A 93 14.84 -8.62 -0.61
CA GLY A 93 15.05 -8.75 0.84
C GLY A 93 15.43 -7.45 1.54
N VAL A 94 15.26 -6.30 0.87
CA VAL A 94 15.54 -4.98 1.44
C VAL A 94 14.57 -4.70 2.60
N THR A 95 15.11 -4.18 3.68
CA THR A 95 14.43 -3.82 4.92
C THR A 95 14.37 -2.30 5.11
N CYS A 96 13.50 -1.82 5.99
CA CYS A 96 13.23 -0.38 6.16
C CYS A 96 14.51 0.44 6.42
N ILE A 97 15.39 -0.06 7.28
CA ILE A 97 16.61 0.64 7.69
C ILE A 97 17.75 0.59 6.66
N GLU A 98 17.60 -0.19 5.60
CA GLU A 98 18.57 -0.16 4.50
C GLU A 98 18.40 1.09 3.63
N CYS A 99 17.22 1.72 3.63
CA CYS A 99 17.00 3.05 3.05
C CYS A 99 16.95 4.15 4.11
N HIS A 100 16.31 3.89 5.24
CA HIS A 100 16.16 4.85 6.34
C HIS A 100 17.35 4.75 7.31
N THR A 101 18.50 5.24 6.87
CA THR A 101 19.80 5.04 7.56
C THR A 101 20.11 6.11 8.61
N GLU A 102 19.41 7.24 8.59
CA GLU A 102 19.69 8.41 9.44
C GLU A 102 19.24 8.22 10.89
N ALA A 103 19.99 7.41 11.65
CA ALA A 103 19.63 6.97 13.00
C ALA A 103 19.37 8.11 13.99
N ASP A 104 20.16 9.19 13.97
CA ASP A 104 19.97 10.34 14.88
C ASP A 104 18.71 11.15 14.54
N THR A 105 18.43 11.30 13.25
CA THR A 105 17.22 11.97 12.75
C THR A 105 15.99 11.15 13.13
N LEU A 106 16.04 9.83 12.93
CA LEU A 106 14.97 8.92 13.31
C LEU A 106 14.78 8.89 14.84
N ALA A 107 15.86 8.84 15.63
CA ALA A 107 15.77 8.91 17.09
C ALA A 107 15.05 10.17 17.56
N THR A 108 15.35 11.31 16.94
CA THR A 108 14.66 12.59 17.21
C THR A 108 13.18 12.52 16.84
N ALA A 109 12.87 11.99 15.65
CA ALA A 109 11.49 11.87 15.18
C ALA A 109 10.63 10.95 16.06
N HIS A 110 11.24 9.94 16.69
CA HIS A 110 10.53 8.94 17.51
C HIS A 110 10.59 9.21 19.02
N ALA A 111 11.25 10.27 19.49
CA ALA A 111 11.54 10.50 20.91
C ALA A 111 10.29 10.52 21.80
N ASP A 112 9.19 11.10 21.31
CA ASP A 112 7.95 11.27 22.06
C ASP A 112 6.79 10.40 21.55
N VAL A 113 7.05 9.48 20.62
CA VAL A 113 6.04 8.61 20.01
C VAL A 113 5.60 7.54 20.99
N LYS A 114 4.29 7.33 21.08
CA LYS A 114 3.67 6.29 21.89
C LYS A 114 3.01 5.24 21.01
N LEU A 115 2.89 4.03 21.55
CA LEU A 115 2.10 2.99 20.92
C LEU A 115 0.64 3.44 20.83
N GLY A 116 0.02 3.18 19.67
CA GLY A 116 -1.34 3.63 19.37
C GLY A 116 -1.41 5.04 18.76
N ASP A 117 -0.31 5.81 18.73
CA ASP A 117 -0.25 7.06 17.98
C ASP A 117 -0.30 6.76 16.47
N GLU A 118 -1.04 7.60 15.73
CA GLU A 118 -0.99 7.56 14.27
C GLU A 118 0.25 8.30 13.76
N PRO A 119 1.04 7.71 12.85
CA PRO A 119 2.14 8.42 12.23
C PRO A 119 1.62 9.63 11.45
N ALA A 120 2.47 10.66 11.30
CA ALA A 120 2.12 11.82 10.51
C ALA A 120 1.78 11.40 9.07
N SER A 121 0.68 11.92 8.54
CA SER A 121 0.23 11.60 7.17
C SER A 121 1.14 12.19 6.07
N LYS A 122 2.20 12.91 6.44
CA LYS A 122 3.19 13.52 5.57
C LYS A 122 4.56 13.37 6.18
N VAL A 123 5.55 13.12 5.32
CA VAL A 123 6.96 13.11 5.71
C VAL A 123 7.32 14.47 6.28
N THR A 124 7.86 14.48 7.50
CA THR A 124 8.28 15.69 8.22
C THR A 124 9.81 15.83 8.27
N VAL A 125 10.53 14.75 7.98
CA VAL A 125 11.98 14.66 8.03
C VAL A 125 12.50 13.84 6.86
N GLU A 126 13.61 14.29 6.25
CA GLU A 126 14.34 13.51 5.27
C GLU A 126 15.21 12.48 6.00
N THR A 127 15.05 11.20 5.64
CA THR A 127 15.70 10.07 6.33
C THR A 127 16.39 9.11 5.37
N VAL A 128 16.35 9.40 4.06
CA VAL A 128 16.94 8.60 3.01
C VAL A 128 17.97 9.47 2.30
N ASP A 129 19.25 9.15 2.47
CA ASP A 129 20.33 9.78 1.71
C ASP A 129 20.32 9.25 0.26
N PRO A 130 20.37 10.11 -0.76
CA PRO A 130 20.49 9.69 -2.16
C PRO A 130 21.65 8.70 -2.42
N ALA A 131 22.76 8.80 -1.68
CA ALA A 131 23.89 7.88 -1.79
C ALA A 131 23.52 6.43 -1.45
N THR A 132 22.51 6.23 -0.60
CA THR A 132 21.98 4.90 -0.28
C THR A 132 21.38 4.24 -1.52
N CYS A 133 20.63 5.00 -2.33
CA CYS A 133 20.09 4.52 -3.61
C CYS A 133 21.22 4.15 -4.58
N GLU A 134 22.23 5.01 -4.70
CA GLU A 134 23.36 4.83 -5.61
C GLU A 134 24.20 3.59 -5.27
N SER A 135 24.24 3.20 -4.00
CA SER A 135 24.99 2.00 -3.55
C SER A 135 24.48 0.69 -4.18
N CYS A 136 23.20 0.63 -4.54
CA CYS A 136 22.57 -0.53 -5.18
C CYS A 136 22.22 -0.29 -6.66
N HIS A 137 21.81 0.92 -7.02
CA HIS A 137 21.33 1.24 -8.37
C HIS A 137 22.38 1.87 -9.28
N GLY A 138 23.54 2.25 -8.73
CA GLY A 138 24.57 3.00 -9.44
C GLY A 138 24.30 4.49 -9.48
N THR A 139 25.26 5.21 -10.07
CA THR A 139 25.22 6.66 -10.24
C THR A 139 24.12 7.09 -11.21
N LEU A 140 23.74 8.37 -11.13
CA LEU A 140 22.75 8.94 -12.06
C LEU A 140 23.15 8.78 -13.54
N GLU A 141 24.46 8.84 -13.85
CA GLU A 141 24.98 8.63 -15.21
C GLU A 141 24.78 7.18 -15.69
N GLU A 142 25.03 6.19 -14.83
CA GLU A 142 24.83 4.78 -15.15
C GLU A 142 23.34 4.48 -15.38
N VAL A 143 22.47 5.00 -14.51
CA VAL A 143 21.01 4.88 -14.66
C VAL A 143 20.54 5.58 -15.94
N ALA A 144 21.08 6.76 -16.25
CA ALA A 144 20.77 7.49 -17.47
C ALA A 144 21.05 6.69 -18.74
N ALA A 145 22.16 5.96 -18.77
CA ALA A 145 22.49 5.07 -19.88
C ALA A 145 21.45 3.95 -20.05
N LEU A 146 21.01 3.34 -18.93
CA LEU A 146 19.99 2.29 -18.91
C LEU A 146 18.60 2.79 -19.34
N THR A 147 18.29 4.08 -19.12
CA THR A 147 16.97 4.64 -19.39
C THR A 147 16.85 5.44 -20.70
N THR A 148 17.82 5.32 -21.61
CA THR A 148 17.84 6.07 -22.90
C THR A 148 16.56 5.88 -23.74
N GLY A 149 15.90 4.72 -23.65
CA GLY A 149 14.67 4.41 -24.38
C GLY A 149 13.37 4.63 -23.58
N SER A 150 13.44 5.19 -22.37
CA SER A 150 12.25 5.37 -21.53
C SER A 150 11.30 6.40 -22.13
N THR A 151 10.01 6.06 -22.15
CA THR A 151 8.91 6.96 -22.53
C THR A 151 8.02 7.30 -21.34
N ALA A 152 8.51 7.11 -20.10
CA ALA A 152 7.71 7.34 -18.89
C ALA A 152 7.34 8.82 -18.71
N LEU A 153 8.20 9.74 -19.16
CA LEU A 153 7.97 11.17 -19.15
C LEU A 153 7.87 11.69 -20.59
N THR A 154 6.66 11.60 -21.13
CA THR A 154 6.28 12.22 -22.40
C THR A 154 5.23 13.29 -22.13
N ASP A 155 5.46 14.49 -22.65
CA ASP A 155 4.56 15.63 -22.48
C ASP A 155 3.39 15.61 -23.48
N ASP A 156 2.45 16.54 -23.33
CA ASP A 156 1.24 16.63 -24.16
C ASP A 156 1.54 16.91 -25.65
N ASN A 157 2.74 17.40 -25.95
CA ASN A 157 3.22 17.66 -27.31
C ASN A 157 4.00 16.47 -27.90
N GLY A 158 4.15 15.38 -27.15
CA GLY A 158 4.90 14.19 -27.56
C GLY A 158 6.40 14.29 -27.32
N THR A 159 6.88 15.32 -26.63
CA THR A 159 8.29 15.44 -26.24
C THR A 159 8.58 14.48 -25.11
N THR A 160 9.51 13.56 -25.35
CA THR A 160 9.96 12.62 -24.32
C THR A 160 11.28 13.07 -23.74
N VAL A 161 11.40 13.05 -22.42
CA VAL A 161 12.64 13.38 -21.70
C VAL A 161 13.09 12.20 -20.84
N ASN A 162 14.40 12.00 -20.79
CA ASN A 162 15.02 11.11 -19.81
C ASN A 162 15.45 11.96 -18.61
N PRO A 163 14.75 11.89 -17.46
CA PRO A 163 15.07 12.73 -16.30
C PRO A 163 16.46 12.42 -15.72
N HIS A 164 16.98 11.21 -15.93
CA HIS A 164 18.32 10.83 -15.49
C HIS A 164 19.42 11.43 -16.38
N ALA A 165 19.10 11.71 -17.65
CA ALA A 165 19.99 12.39 -18.61
C ALA A 165 19.57 13.85 -18.83
N ARG A 166 19.15 14.54 -17.76
CA ARG A 166 18.55 15.88 -17.85
C ARG A 166 19.54 16.87 -18.51
N PRO A 167 19.11 17.68 -19.50
CA PRO A 167 19.97 18.68 -20.11
C PRO A 167 20.48 19.69 -19.08
N SER A 168 21.80 19.91 -19.05
CA SER A 168 22.41 20.93 -18.19
C SER A 168 22.07 22.34 -18.70
N ASN A 169 21.68 23.21 -17.77
CA ASN A 169 21.47 24.64 -17.96
C ASN A 169 21.43 25.34 -16.60
N GLU A 170 21.51 26.67 -16.56
CA GLU A 170 21.54 27.44 -15.30
C GLU A 170 20.45 27.05 -14.29
N LYS A 171 19.22 26.76 -14.74
CA LYS A 171 18.10 26.41 -13.84
C LYS A 171 18.15 24.96 -13.39
N HIS A 172 18.50 24.02 -14.26
CA HIS A 172 18.68 22.62 -13.88
C HIS A 172 19.92 22.44 -13.00
N ASP A 173 21.01 23.14 -13.27
CA ASP A 173 22.24 23.02 -12.49
C ASP A 173 22.08 23.62 -11.09
N ALA A 174 21.27 24.69 -10.95
CA ALA A 174 20.92 25.27 -9.65
C ALA A 174 19.92 24.42 -8.84
N ASN A 175 19.24 23.46 -9.47
CA ASN A 175 18.26 22.58 -8.85
C ASN A 175 18.60 21.11 -9.20
N PRO A 176 19.70 20.57 -8.65
CA PRO A 176 20.04 19.16 -8.85
C PRO A 176 18.89 18.29 -8.35
N LEU A 177 18.53 17.27 -9.12
CA LEU A 177 17.56 16.28 -8.67
C LEU A 177 18.25 15.19 -7.86
N THR A 178 17.53 14.63 -6.92
CA THR A 178 17.89 13.37 -6.26
C THR A 178 16.92 12.27 -6.70
N CYS A 179 17.20 11.02 -6.34
CA CYS A 179 16.34 9.88 -6.69
C CYS A 179 14.92 10.08 -6.12
N THR A 180 14.81 10.53 -4.88
CA THR A 180 13.55 10.66 -4.11
C THR A 180 12.68 11.82 -4.57
N ASP A 181 13.22 12.80 -5.31
CA ASP A 181 12.46 13.88 -5.92
C ASP A 181 11.40 13.37 -6.91
N CYS A 182 11.70 12.27 -7.61
CA CYS A 182 10.81 11.64 -8.57
C CYS A 182 10.32 10.27 -8.09
N HIS A 183 11.17 9.51 -7.38
CA HIS A 183 10.87 8.15 -6.93
C HIS A 183 10.39 8.13 -5.48
N ASN A 184 9.07 8.13 -5.31
CA ASN A 184 8.47 7.74 -4.03
C ASN A 184 8.30 6.22 -3.98
N ASN A 185 9.14 5.55 -3.19
CA ASN A 185 9.20 4.09 -3.10
C ASN A 185 7.94 3.44 -2.49
N HIS A 186 7.13 4.21 -1.79
CA HIS A 186 5.87 3.75 -1.19
C HIS A 186 4.63 4.26 -1.93
N SER A 187 4.81 4.80 -3.15
CA SER A 187 3.72 5.32 -3.97
C SER A 187 3.14 4.26 -4.89
N THR A 188 1.83 4.31 -5.08
CA THR A 188 1.12 3.52 -6.10
C THR A 188 1.00 4.23 -7.45
N ASP A 189 1.55 5.44 -7.57
CA ASP A 189 1.45 6.27 -8.78
C ASP A 189 2.77 7.00 -9.06
N LEU A 190 3.82 6.21 -9.31
CA LEU A 190 5.17 6.71 -9.55
C LEU A 190 5.24 7.69 -10.73
N ALA A 191 4.53 7.42 -11.81
CA ALA A 191 4.57 8.27 -13.00
C ALA A 191 4.05 9.68 -12.67
N LYS A 192 2.96 9.77 -11.92
CA LYS A 192 2.43 11.05 -11.45
C LYS A 192 3.39 11.74 -10.49
N ASP A 193 4.02 11.01 -9.59
CA ASP A 193 4.98 11.59 -8.64
C ASP A 193 6.21 12.17 -9.36
N ALA A 194 6.78 11.44 -10.32
CA ALA A 194 7.85 11.94 -11.18
C ALA A 194 7.42 13.18 -11.99
N GLN A 195 6.20 13.18 -12.54
CA GLN A 195 5.66 14.34 -13.27
C GLN A 195 5.48 15.58 -12.39
N LYS A 196 5.07 15.42 -11.12
CA LYS A 196 4.89 16.54 -10.18
C LYS A 196 6.18 17.33 -9.99
N TYR A 197 7.33 16.67 -9.95
CA TYR A 197 8.63 17.33 -9.85
C TYR A 197 8.85 18.26 -11.05
N CYS A 198 8.71 17.73 -12.28
CA CYS A 198 8.85 18.53 -13.49
C CYS A 198 7.84 19.69 -13.54
N ALA A 199 6.60 19.45 -13.10
CA ALA A 199 5.53 20.43 -13.11
C ALA A 199 5.78 21.65 -12.22
N GLN A 200 6.76 21.61 -11.30
CA GLN A 200 7.16 22.79 -10.52
C GLN A 200 7.74 23.91 -11.40
N CYS A 201 8.37 23.56 -12.52
CA CYS A 201 8.89 24.51 -13.51
C CYS A 201 8.17 24.40 -14.87
N HIS A 202 7.75 23.20 -15.25
CA HIS A 202 7.01 22.88 -16.48
C HIS A 202 5.51 22.73 -16.20
N HIS A 203 4.92 23.65 -15.46
CA HIS A 203 3.53 23.58 -14.96
C HIS A 203 2.46 23.54 -16.06
N ARG A 204 2.83 23.84 -17.32
CA ARG A 204 1.96 23.71 -18.49
C ARG A 204 1.99 22.32 -19.12
N GLY A 205 2.74 21.39 -18.55
CA GLY A 205 2.88 20.03 -19.08
C GLY A 205 3.61 20.00 -20.42
N VAL A 206 4.59 20.91 -20.62
CA VAL A 206 5.41 20.97 -21.84
C VAL A 206 6.87 21.10 -21.43
N TYR A 207 7.73 20.21 -21.94
CA TYR A 207 9.15 20.16 -21.61
C TYR A 207 10.02 21.11 -22.43
N GLU A 208 9.48 21.70 -23.49
CA GLU A 208 10.18 22.70 -24.29
C GLU A 208 10.54 23.95 -23.45
N CYS A 209 11.83 24.20 -23.26
CA CYS A 209 12.34 25.34 -22.50
C CYS A 209 12.11 26.67 -23.22
N GLY A 210 11.99 27.77 -22.45
CA GLY A 210 12.00 29.14 -22.99
C GLY A 210 10.73 29.55 -23.76
N THR A 211 9.72 28.70 -23.84
CA THR A 211 8.46 28.98 -24.56
C THR A 211 7.38 29.61 -23.69
N CYS A 212 7.55 29.59 -22.35
CA CYS A 212 6.46 29.87 -21.41
C CYS A 212 6.72 31.05 -20.45
N HIS A 213 7.97 31.29 -20.06
CA HIS A 213 8.35 32.49 -19.32
C HIS A 213 9.37 33.24 -20.17
N GLU A 214 9.04 34.45 -20.61
CA GLU A 214 10.04 35.35 -21.18
C GLU A 214 11.16 35.49 -20.14
N LEU A 215 12.35 34.95 -20.45
CA LEU A 215 13.57 35.33 -19.77
C LEU A 215 13.83 36.79 -20.16
N ARG A 216 13.11 37.72 -19.51
CA ARG A 216 13.42 39.14 -19.58
C ARG A 216 14.79 39.32 -18.97
N GLU A 217 15.80 39.38 -19.84
CA GLU A 217 17.14 39.81 -19.50
C GLU A 217 17.04 41.10 -18.66
N ARG A 218 17.64 41.06 -17.46
CA ARG A 218 17.91 42.25 -16.66
C ARG A 218 19.38 42.58 -16.77
#